data_AF-A0A0Q7MWV3-F1
#
_entry.id   AF-A0A0Q7MWV3-F1
#
_cell.length_a   1.000
_cell.length_b   1.000
_cell.length_c   1.000
_cell.angle_alpha   90.00
_cell.angle_beta   90.00
_cell.angle_gamma   90.00
#
_symmetry.space_group_name_H-M   'P 1'
#
loop_
_entity.id
_entity.type
_entity.pdbx_description
1 polymer ?
#
loop_
_entity_poly.entity_id
_entity_poly.type
_entity_poly.pdbx_seq_one_letter_code
_entity_poly.pdbx_strand_id
1 'polypeptide(L)' 'MSRFSETEAALLERLRALRAEPEVSINLYDIGVPLVAAGFNQNEIMAVLNALEQDKIVSYVTGNRLLILKDLPDL' A
#
# COMPACT_ATOMS: atom_id res chain seq x y z
N MET A 1 -15.16 0.51 12.42
CA MET A 1 -14.48 0.28 11.12
C MET A 1 -14.04 -1.18 11.09
N SER A 2 -13.88 -1.77 9.90
CA SER A 2 -13.32 -3.14 9.82
C SER A 2 -11.80 -3.08 9.89
N ARG A 3 -11.15 -4.17 10.32
CA ARG A 3 -9.69 -4.23 10.36
C ARG A 3 -9.05 -4.00 8.99
N PHE A 4 -9.73 -4.44 7.93
CA PHE A 4 -9.34 -4.16 6.55
C PHE A 4 -9.36 -2.66 6.24
N SER A 5 -10.47 -1.98 6.53
CA SER A 5 -10.63 -0.54 6.26
C SER A 5 -9.64 0.33 7.04
N GLU A 6 -9.31 -0.05 8.29
CA GLU A 6 -8.26 0.63 9.08
C GLU A 6 -6.88 0.45 8.46
N THR A 7 -6.58 -0.76 7.98
CA THR A 7 -5.31 -1.07 7.32
C THR A 7 -5.20 -0.34 5.98
N GLU A 8 -6.30 -0.27 5.22
CA GLU A 8 -6.40 0.45 3.97
C GLU A 8 -6.13 1.94 4.16
N ALA A 9 -6.76 2.57 5.14
CA ALA A 9 -6.51 3.98 5.47
C ALA A 9 -5.04 4.23 5.81
N ALA A 10 -4.47 3.44 6.73
CA ALA A 10 -3.07 3.60 7.12
C ALA A 10 -2.10 3.36 5.96
N LEU A 11 -2.40 2.40 5.08
CA LEU A 11 -1.59 2.10 3.91
C LEU A 11 -1.64 3.25 2.90
N LEU A 12 -2.82 3.79 2.60
CA LEU A 12 -2.97 4.91 1.69
C LEU A 12 -2.30 6.18 2.23
N GLU A 13 -2.43 6.47 3.53
CA GLU A 13 -1.66 7.54 4.17
C GLU A 13 -0.15 7.34 4.05
N ARG A 14 0.34 6.10 4.24
CA ARG A 14 1.75 5.78 4.08
C ARG A 14 2.24 6.00 2.65
N LEU A 15 1.47 5.58 1.65
CA LEU A 15 1.80 5.81 0.24
C LEU A 15 1.82 7.31 -0.09
N ARG A 16 0.85 8.09 0.41
CA ARG A 16 0.82 9.56 0.25
C ARG A 16 2.03 10.23 0.92
N ALA A 17 2.42 9.79 2.11
CA ALA A 17 3.61 10.29 2.80
C ALA A 17 4.92 9.99 2.02
N LEU A 18 4.92 8.93 1.22
CA LEU A 18 6.02 8.58 0.30
C LEU A 18 5.92 9.28 -1.06
N ARG A 19 4.95 10.20 -1.23
CA ARG A 19 4.67 10.89 -2.50
C ARG A 19 4.43 9.93 -3.65
N ALA A 20 3.66 8.88 -3.37
CA ALA A 20 3.19 7.93 -4.38
C ALA A 20 2.35 8.66 -5.44
N GLU A 21 2.81 8.60 -6.68
CA GLU A 21 2.16 9.13 -7.88
C GLU A 21 2.28 8.07 -8.99
N PRO A 22 1.43 8.09 -10.03
CA PRO A 22 1.55 7.17 -11.16
C PRO A 22 2.98 7.07 -11.70
N GLU A 23 3.37 5.87 -12.12
CA GLU A 23 4.71 5.50 -12.60
C GLU A 23 5.82 5.49 -11.52
N VAL A 24 5.54 5.95 -10.30
CA VAL A 24 6.47 5.82 -9.18
C VAL A 24 6.50 4.38 -8.68
N SER A 25 7.70 3.86 -8.45
CA SER A 25 7.92 2.57 -7.83
C SER A 25 8.42 2.74 -6.40
N ILE A 26 7.85 2.03 -5.43
CA ILE A 26 8.15 2.15 -4.00
C ILE A 26 8.61 0.78 -3.46
N ASN A 27 9.60 0.75 -2.58
CA ASN A 27 10.03 -0.49 -1.94
C ASN A 27 8.97 -0.94 -0.92
N LEU A 28 8.58 -2.22 -0.95
CA LEU A 28 7.61 -2.76 -0.01
C LEU A 28 8.08 -2.68 1.45
N TYR A 29 9.39 -2.65 1.73
CA TYR A 29 9.88 -2.41 3.09
C TYR A 29 9.58 -0.99 3.58
N ASP A 30 9.59 0.00 2.70
CA ASP A 30 9.23 1.37 3.05
C ASP A 30 7.74 1.48 3.41
N ILE A 31 6.92 0.50 3.04
CA ILE A 31 5.49 0.44 3.36
C ILE A 31 5.27 -0.47 4.58
N GLY A 32 5.71 -1.72 4.50
CA GLY A 32 5.42 -2.76 5.47
C GLY A 32 6.09 -2.54 6.83
N VAL A 33 7.34 -2.06 6.88
CA VAL A 33 8.05 -1.89 8.16
C VAL A 33 7.36 -0.83 9.05
N PRO A 34 7.00 0.37 8.55
CA PRO A 34 6.24 1.33 9.33
C PRO A 34 4.84 0.85 9.73
N LEU A 35 4.12 0.14 8.86
CA LEU A 35 2.79 -0.39 9.19
C LEU A 35 2.86 -1.49 10.26
N VAL A 36 3.88 -2.35 10.20
CA VAL A 36 4.13 -3.34 11.26
C VAL A 36 4.46 -2.66 12.59
N ALA A 37 5.28 -1.61 12.58
CA ALA A 37 5.56 -0.82 13.76
C ALA A 37 4.30 -0.11 14.32
N ALA A 38 3.34 0.23 13.46
CA ALA A 38 2.03 0.78 13.84
C ALA A 38 1.02 -0.28 14.31
N GLY A 39 1.40 -1.56 14.36
CA GLY A 39 0.57 -2.63 14.88
C GLY A 39 -0.29 -3.36 13.84
N PHE A 40 -0.03 -3.16 12.54
CA PHE A 40 -0.61 -3.99 11.47
C PHE A 40 0.24 -5.23 11.25
N ASN A 41 -0.38 -6.38 10.96
CA ASN A 41 0.38 -7.57 10.60
C ASN A 41 0.54 -7.71 9.08
N GLN A 42 1.47 -8.56 8.66
CA GLN A 42 1.76 -8.76 7.25
C GLN A 42 0.55 -9.21 6.43
N ASN A 43 -0.31 -10.08 6.98
CA ASN A 43 -1.47 -10.59 6.25
C ASN A 43 -2.50 -9.48 5.99
N GLU A 44 -2.71 -8.59 6.97
CA GLU A 44 -3.58 -7.41 6.82
C GLU A 44 -3.06 -6.49 5.72
N ILE A 45 -1.77 -6.17 5.75
CA ILE A 45 -1.12 -5.29 4.77
C ILE A 45 -1.20 -5.89 3.37
N MET A 46 -0.88 -7.19 3.24
CA MET A 46 -0.92 -7.88 1.95
C MET A 46 -2.35 -8.00 1.41
N ALA A 47 -3.36 -8.19 2.27
CA ALA A 47 -4.76 -8.23 1.83
C ALA A 47 -5.18 -6.91 1.16
N VAL A 48 -4.79 -5.78 1.73
CA VAL A 48 -5.05 -4.46 1.14
C VAL A 48 -4.27 -4.26 -0.14
N LEU A 49 -2.96 -4.54 -0.16
CA LEU A 49 -2.14 -4.41 -1.36
C LEU A 49 -2.67 -5.25 -2.53
N ASN A 50 -3.13 -6.47 -2.24
CA ASN A 50 -3.73 -7.35 -3.24
C ASN A 50 -5.05 -6.81 -3.78
N ALA A 51 -5.88 -6.17 -2.94
CA ALA A 51 -7.10 -5.51 -3.39
C ALA A 51 -6.78 -4.33 -4.34
N LEU A 52 -5.81 -3.49 -3.96
CA LEU A 52 -5.36 -2.38 -4.81
C LEU A 52 -4.76 -2.86 -6.13
N GLU A 53 -4.04 -4.00 -6.13
CA GLU A 53 -3.52 -4.61 -7.35
C GLU A 53 -4.65 -5.18 -8.24
N GLN A 54 -5.65 -5.81 -7.63
CA GLN A 54 -6.84 -6.29 -8.33
C GLN A 54 -7.57 -5.14 -9.05
N ASP A 55 -7.67 -3.98 -8.40
CA ASP A 55 -8.27 -2.76 -8.95
C ASP A 55 -7.36 -2.01 -9.94
N LYS A 56 -6.15 -2.54 -10.18
CA LYS A 56 -5.12 -1.95 -11.05
C LYS A 56 -4.73 -0.53 -10.62
N ILE A 57 -4.73 -0.27 -9.32
CA ILE A 57 -4.20 0.97 -8.73
C ILE A 57 -2.69 0.83 -8.55
N VAL A 58 -2.23 -0.38 -8.21
CA VAL A 58 -0.83 -0.73 -8.06
C VAL A 58 -0.50 -2.03 -8.79
N SER A 59 0.79 -2.35 -8.92
CA SER A 59 1.23 -3.68 -9.35
C SER A 59 2.56 -4.05 -8.70
N TYR A 60 2.72 -5.32 -8.34
CA TYR A 60 4.02 -5.82 -7.90
C TYR A 60 5.00 -5.89 -9.06
N VAL A 61 6.20 -5.35 -8.84
CA VAL A 61 7.30 -5.43 -9.80
C VAL A 61 8.53 -6.04 -9.13
N THR A 62 9.54 -6.38 -9.92
CA THR A 62 10.75 -7.04 -9.44
C THR A 62 11.48 -6.19 -8.38
N GLY A 63 12.24 -6.87 -7.51
CA GLY A 63 13.03 -6.21 -6.47
C GLY A 63 12.24 -5.79 -5.22
N ASN A 64 11.14 -6.48 -4.91
CA ASN A 64 10.29 -6.19 -3.74
C ASN A 64 9.69 -4.78 -3.78
N ARG A 65 9.11 -4.41 -4.93
CA ARG A 65 8.59 -3.06 -5.17
C ARG A 65 7.14 -3.09 -5.64
N LEU A 66 6.48 -1.99 -5.40
CA LEU A 66 5.12 -1.70 -5.81
C LEU A 66 5.14 -0.51 -6.78
N LEU A 67 4.69 -0.72 -8.00
CA LEU A 67 4.50 0.35 -9.00
C LEU A 67 3.10 0.94 -8.82
N ILE A 68 3.00 2.26 -8.76
CA ILE A 68 1.72 2.98 -8.78
C ILE A 68 1.26 3.13 -10.23
N LEU A 69 0.03 2.70 -10.52
CA LEU A 69 -0.54 2.72 -11.87
C LEU A 69 -1.54 3.85 -12.07
N LYS A 70 -2.21 4.28 -11.00
CA LYS A 70 -3.26 5.30 -11.00
C LYS A 70 -3.15 6.15 -9.74
N ASP A 71 -3.86 7.26 -9.71
CA ASP A 71 -4.01 8.05 -8.51
C ASP A 71 -4.61 7.20 -7.37
N LEU A 72 -4.13 7.48 -6.15
CA LEU A 72 -4.60 6.79 -4.96
C LEU A 72 -6.04 7.21 -4.63
N PRO A 73 -6.91 6.27 -4.21
CA PRO A 73 -8.26 6.60 -3.77
C PRO A 73 -8.28 7.64 -2.66
N ASP A 74 -9.24 8.56 -2.72
CA ASP A 74 -9.55 9.45 -1.60
C ASP A 74 -10.31 8.67 -0.52
N LEU A 75 -9.86 8.79 0.72
CA LEU A 75 -10.44 8.12 1.90
C LEU A 75 -11.73 8.80 2.38
#